data_AF-A0A7L2E8M9-F1
#
_entry.id   AF-A0A7L2E8M9-F1
#
_cell.length_a   1.000
_cell.length_b   1.000
_cell.length_c   1.000
_cell.angle_alpha   90.00
_cell.angle_beta   90.00
_cell.angle_gamma   90.00
#
_symmetry.space_group_name_H-M   'P 1'
#
loop_
_entity.id
_entity.type
_entity.pdbx_description
1 polymer ?
#
loop_
_entity_poly.entity_id
_entity_poly.type
_entity_poly.pdbx_seq_one_letter_code
_entity_poly.pdbx_strand_id
1 'polypeptide(L)'
;IDMYVEGMFDLNELLMTYGFQPAEKREQHFSNTVDKATNRYFPVFEKVLKDHGKDFLVGNQLSRADVQLLEIILMAEEIKPDILAKFPLLQSFKARISNIPTIKKFLQPGSQRKPPIREEEVPKVIKIFY
;
A
#
# COMPACT_ATOMS: atom_id res chain seq x y z
N ILE A 1 -1.16 -2.41 17.78
CA ILE A 1 -0.55 -2.77 16.48
C ILE A 1 -1.62 -3.43 15.61
N ASP A 2 -2.32 -4.45 16.12
CA ASP A 2 -3.33 -5.21 15.37
C ASP A 2 -4.44 -4.34 14.77
N MET A 3 -4.99 -3.40 15.54
CA MET A 3 -5.99 -2.43 15.04
C MET A 3 -5.56 -1.71 13.75
N TYR A 4 -4.29 -1.32 13.61
CA TYR A 4 -3.81 -0.66 12.40
C TYR A 4 -3.67 -1.63 11.23
N VAL A 5 -3.16 -2.83 11.50
CA VAL A 5 -2.98 -3.85 10.47
C VAL A 5 -4.35 -4.33 9.97
N GLU A 6 -5.26 -4.67 10.87
CA GLU A 6 -6.65 -5.06 10.61
C GLU A 6 -7.41 -3.96 9.88
N GLY A 7 -7.24 -2.71 10.31
CA GLY A 7 -7.85 -1.54 9.68
C GLY A 7 -7.42 -1.29 8.23
N MET A 8 -6.37 -1.94 7.74
CA MET A 8 -5.88 -1.78 6.37
C MET A 8 -6.31 -2.90 5.41
N PHE A 9 -6.89 -4.01 5.90
CA PHE A 9 -7.15 -5.20 5.07
C PHE A 9 -8.03 -4.90 3.86
N ASP A 10 -9.15 -4.20 4.05
CA ASP A 10 -10.06 -3.84 2.96
C ASP A 10 -9.34 -3.07 1.83
N LEU A 11 -8.45 -2.13 2.15
CA LEU A 11 -7.69 -1.41 1.13
C LEU A 11 -6.63 -2.29 0.49
N ASN A 12 -5.94 -3.08 1.31
CA ASN A 12 -4.93 -4.03 0.85
C ASN A 12 -5.53 -5.02 -0.16
N GLU A 13 -6.71 -5.56 0.12
CA GLU A 13 -7.42 -6.47 -0.77
C GLU A 13 -7.79 -5.81 -2.11
N LEU A 14 -8.28 -4.56 -2.08
CA LEU A 14 -8.57 -3.82 -3.31
C LEU A 14 -7.32 -3.62 -4.17
N LEU A 15 -6.19 -3.28 -3.55
CA LEU A 15 -4.92 -3.10 -4.24
C LEU A 15 -4.40 -4.43 -4.81
N MET A 16 -4.37 -5.48 -4.01
CA MET A 16 -3.89 -6.81 -4.42
C MET A 16 -4.73 -7.42 -5.55
N THR A 17 -6.04 -7.19 -5.55
CA THR A 17 -6.95 -7.74 -6.56
C THR A 17 -7.05 -6.88 -7.82
N TYR A 18 -6.39 -5.72 -7.88
CA TYR A 18 -6.47 -4.79 -9.01
C TYR A 18 -6.13 -5.45 -10.36
N GLY A 19 -5.00 -6.17 -10.41
CA GLY A 19 -4.54 -6.84 -11.64
C GLY A 19 -5.41 -8.02 -12.09
N PHE A 20 -6.33 -8.50 -11.24
CA PHE A 20 -7.21 -9.63 -11.52
C PHE A 20 -8.59 -9.21 -11.99
N GLN A 21 -8.89 -7.91 -12.02
CA GLN A 21 -10.20 -7.43 -12.42
C GLN A 21 -10.44 -7.62 -13.92
N PRO A 22 -11.62 -8.13 -14.32
CA PRO A 22 -12.06 -8.12 -15.72
C PRO A 22 -12.04 -6.70 -16.29
N ALA A 23 -11.84 -6.59 -17.61
CA ALA A 23 -11.71 -5.30 -18.29
C ALA A 23 -12.91 -4.37 -18.02
N GLU A 24 -14.12 -4.91 -17.95
CA GLU A 24 -15.37 -4.16 -17.74
C GLU A 24 -15.47 -3.57 -16.32
N LYS A 25 -14.80 -4.17 -15.33
CA LYS A 25 -14.82 -3.74 -13.92
C LYS A 25 -13.60 -2.91 -13.53
N ARG A 26 -12.57 -2.87 -14.38
CA ARG A 26 -11.27 -2.25 -14.06
C ARG A 26 -11.41 -0.78 -13.67
N GLU A 27 -12.20 0.00 -14.41
CA GLU A 27 -12.40 1.43 -14.13
C GLU A 27 -13.16 1.67 -12.82
N GLN A 28 -14.22 0.89 -12.57
CA GLN A 28 -14.97 0.96 -11.32
C GLN A 28 -14.09 0.58 -10.12
N HIS A 29 -13.29 -0.48 -10.27
CA HIS A 29 -12.37 -0.94 -9.24
C HIS A 29 -11.25 0.08 -8.98
N PHE A 30 -10.70 0.67 -10.03
CA PHE A 30 -9.75 1.79 -9.94
C PHE A 30 -10.34 2.95 -9.14
N SER A 31 -11.52 3.43 -9.54
CA SER A 31 -12.20 4.55 -8.90
C SER A 31 -12.49 4.28 -7.42
N ASN A 32 -13.02 3.10 -7.09
CA ASN A 32 -13.29 2.69 -5.71
C ASN A 32 -12.00 2.58 -4.88
N THR A 33 -10.93 2.03 -5.46
CA THR A 33 -9.63 1.88 -4.78
C THR A 33 -9.03 3.24 -4.46
N VAL A 34 -9.00 4.15 -5.44
CA VAL A 34 -8.49 5.51 -5.27
C VAL A 34 -9.33 6.27 -4.24
N ASP A 35 -10.67 6.23 -4.35
CA ASP A 35 -11.57 6.89 -3.41
C ASP A 35 -11.34 6.41 -1.97
N LYS A 36 -11.36 5.09 -1.75
CA LYS A 36 -11.08 4.53 -0.43
C LYS A 36 -9.70 4.93 0.09
N ALA A 37 -8.66 4.82 -0.73
CA ALA A 37 -7.31 5.23 -0.34
C ALA A 37 -7.28 6.69 0.12
N THR A 38 -7.78 7.61 -0.72
CA THR A 38 -7.64 9.06 -0.48
C THR A 38 -8.66 9.65 0.48
N ASN A 39 -9.85 9.06 0.62
CA ASN A 39 -10.92 9.65 1.42
C ASN A 39 -11.20 8.88 2.72
N ARG A 40 -10.79 7.60 2.83
CA ARG A 40 -11.03 6.78 4.02
C ARG A 40 -9.76 6.42 4.78
N TYR A 41 -8.74 5.89 4.11
CA TYR A 41 -7.61 5.28 4.80
C TYR A 41 -6.44 6.26 5.02
N PHE A 42 -5.90 6.86 3.96
CA PHE A 42 -4.75 7.78 4.08
C PHE A 42 -4.99 8.97 5.00
N PRO A 43 -6.18 9.60 5.04
CA PRO A 43 -6.47 10.66 6.02
C PRO A 43 -6.29 10.21 7.48
N VAL A 44 -6.60 8.95 7.80
CA VAL A 44 -6.44 8.42 9.16
C VAL A 44 -4.97 8.34 9.53
N PHE A 45 -4.11 7.79 8.66
CA PHE A 45 -2.69 7.66 8.93
C PHE A 45 -1.95 9.00 8.91
N GLU A 46 -2.32 9.90 8.00
CA GLU A 46 -1.82 11.27 7.98
C GLU A 46 -2.15 11.97 9.32
N LYS A 47 -3.39 11.81 9.81
CA LYS A 47 -3.80 12.36 11.12
C LYS A 47 -3.05 11.73 12.28
N VAL A 48 -2.85 10.41 12.30
CA VAL A 48 -2.09 9.72 13.35
C VAL A 48 -0.68 10.29 13.43
N LEU A 49 0.04 10.35 12.31
CA LEU A 49 1.40 10.91 12.24
C LEU A 49 1.44 12.37 12.70
N LYS A 50 0.41 13.16 12.34
CA LYS A 50 0.28 14.56 12.74
C LYS A 50 0.05 14.71 14.24
N ASP A 51 -0.87 13.94 14.82
CA ASP A 51 -1.33 14.09 16.19
C ASP A 51 -0.22 13.81 17.20
N HIS A 52 0.57 12.77 16.97
CA HIS A 52 1.68 12.43 17.87
C HIS A 52 3.04 13.00 17.43
N GLY A 53 3.19 13.43 16.17
CA GLY A 53 4.41 14.06 15.66
C GLY A 53 5.65 13.17 15.71
N LYS A 54 5.47 11.85 15.54
CA LYS A 54 6.55 10.84 15.62
C LYS A 54 6.77 10.20 14.26
N ASP A 55 7.87 9.47 14.18
CA ASP A 55 8.35 8.86 12.94
C ASP A 55 7.64 7.55 12.56
N PHE A 56 7.01 6.89 13.53
CA PHE A 56 6.34 5.59 13.37
C PHE A 56 4.90 5.65 13.87
N LEU A 57 4.04 4.76 13.35
CA LEU A 57 2.60 4.72 13.65
C LEU A 57 2.27 4.33 15.08
N VAL A 58 3.09 3.47 15.71
CA VAL A 58 2.84 2.96 17.06
C VAL A 58 4.11 3.07 17.91
N GLY A 59 3.99 3.70 19.07
CA GLY A 59 5.15 3.92 19.94
C GLY A 59 6.13 4.92 19.34
N ASN A 60 7.42 4.59 19.30
CA ASN A 60 8.43 5.39 18.59
C ASN A 60 9.51 4.46 18.01
N GLN A 61 9.09 3.32 17.47
CA GLN A 61 9.96 2.30 16.90
C GLN A 61 9.24 1.61 15.74
N LEU A 62 10.03 1.04 14.81
CA LEU A 62 9.49 0.29 13.69
C LEU A 62 8.61 -0.87 14.19
N SER A 63 7.42 -0.98 13.60
CA SER A 63 6.49 -2.07 13.86
C SER A 63 5.96 -2.67 12.55
N ARG A 64 5.25 -3.79 12.66
CA ARG A 64 4.55 -4.40 11.52
C ARG A 64 3.56 -3.45 10.85
N ALA A 65 2.92 -2.55 11.62
CA ALA A 65 1.98 -1.58 11.07
C ALA A 65 2.67 -0.63 10.07
N ASP A 66 3.91 -0.23 10.36
CA ASP A 66 4.67 0.67 9.48
C ASP A 66 5.06 -0.03 8.17
N VAL A 67 5.49 -1.29 8.27
CA VAL A 67 5.85 -2.11 7.10
C VAL A 67 4.62 -2.35 6.22
N GLN A 68 3.48 -2.68 6.82
CA GLN A 68 2.22 -2.91 6.09
C GLN A 68 1.75 -1.62 5.39
N LEU A 69 1.80 -0.48 6.08
CA LEU A 69 1.42 0.80 5.47
C LEU A 69 2.36 1.16 4.31
N LEU A 70 3.67 0.94 4.46
CA LEU A 70 4.61 1.14 3.36
C LEU A 70 4.26 0.27 2.14
N GLU A 71 3.98 -1.01 2.34
CA GLU A 71 3.59 -1.92 1.25
C GLU A 71 2.35 -1.41 0.50
N ILE A 72 1.32 -1.01 1.24
CA ILE A 72 0.07 -0.44 0.70
C ILE A 72 0.33 0.84 -0.08
N ILE A 73 1.17 1.74 0.46
CA ILE A 73 1.54 2.98 -0.24
C ILE A 73 2.20 2.67 -1.58
N LEU A 74 3.15 1.73 -1.61
CA LEU A 74 3.87 1.38 -2.84
C LEU A 74 2.93 0.75 -3.87
N MET A 75 2.03 -0.15 -3.46
CA MET A 75 1.00 -0.70 -4.37
C MET A 75 0.03 0.37 -4.88
N ALA A 76 -0.37 1.32 -4.03
CA ALA A 76 -1.26 2.40 -4.42
C ALA A 76 -0.61 3.35 -5.43
N GLU A 77 0.69 3.64 -5.30
CA GLU A 77 1.44 4.44 -6.27
C GLU A 77 1.68 3.72 -7.60
N GLU A 78 1.80 2.37 -7.58
CA GLU A 78 1.82 1.57 -8.81
C GLU A 78 0.51 1.71 -9.63
N ILE A 79 -0.61 1.99 -8.96
CA ILE A 79 -1.93 2.23 -9.59
C ILE A 79 -2.15 3.71 -9.94
N LYS A 80 -1.82 4.63 -9.03
CA LYS A 80 -1.95 6.08 -9.20
C LYS A 80 -0.69 6.77 -8.64
N PRO A 81 0.27 7.18 -9.48
CA PRO A 81 1.57 7.68 -9.02
C PRO A 81 1.53 8.90 -8.09
N ASP A 82 0.54 9.77 -8.25
CA ASP A 82 0.34 11.00 -7.48
C ASP A 82 -0.64 10.84 -6.30
N ILE A 83 -1.00 9.61 -5.91
CA ILE A 83 -2.03 9.35 -4.90
C ILE A 83 -1.71 9.98 -3.52
N LEU A 84 -0.43 10.19 -3.23
CA LEU A 84 0.03 10.82 -1.99
C LEU A 84 0.13 12.35 -2.05
N ALA A 85 -0.21 13.01 -3.16
CA ALA A 85 0.02 14.45 -3.35
C ALA A 85 -0.57 15.34 -2.24
N LYS A 86 -1.67 14.92 -1.60
CA LYS A 86 -2.35 15.64 -0.51
C LYS A 86 -1.90 15.22 0.90
N PHE A 87 -0.93 14.31 1.02
CA PHE A 87 -0.53 13.65 2.26
C PHE A 87 0.98 13.78 2.53
N PRO A 88 1.47 14.99 2.88
CA PRO A 88 2.89 15.25 3.04
C PRO A 88 3.57 14.43 4.14
N LEU A 89 2.86 14.09 5.24
CA LEU A 89 3.43 13.25 6.29
C LEU A 89 3.56 11.81 5.81
N LEU A 90 2.60 11.28 5.05
CA LEU A 90 2.72 9.97 4.41
C LEU A 90 3.86 9.91 3.37
N GLN A 91 4.11 10.98 2.62
CA GLN A 91 5.28 11.06 1.73
C GLN A 91 6.58 10.97 2.53
N SER A 92 6.68 11.74 3.63
CA SER A 92 7.85 11.73 4.52
C SER A 92 8.04 10.38 5.22
N PHE A 93 6.94 9.77 5.65
CA PHE A 93 6.90 8.43 6.22
C PHE A 93 7.42 7.39 5.22
N LYS A 94 6.87 7.34 4.00
CA LYS A 94 7.34 6.45 2.92
C LYS A 94 8.84 6.60 2.72
N ALA A 95 9.35 7.83 2.59
CA ALA A 95 10.77 8.09 2.38
C ALA A 95 11.63 7.57 3.55
N ARG A 96 11.19 7.77 4.79
CA ARG A 96 11.89 7.31 6.00
C ARG A 96 11.93 5.79 6.09
N ILE A 97 10.77 5.14 6.01
CA ILE A 97 10.66 3.67 6.15
C ILE A 97 11.38 2.97 4.99
N SER A 98 11.28 3.49 3.77
CA SER A 98 12.00 2.93 2.60
C SER A 98 13.53 3.00 2.74
N ASN A 99 14.06 3.90 3.56
CA ASN A 99 15.50 4.05 3.78
C ASN A 99 16.07 3.18 4.91
N ILE A 100 15.23 2.46 5.66
CA ILE A 100 15.70 1.48 6.66
C ILE A 100 16.54 0.42 5.94
N PRO A 101 17.77 0.10 6.38
CA PRO A 101 18.72 -0.70 5.57
C PRO A 101 18.17 -2.02 5.04
N THR A 102 17.41 -2.76 5.85
CA THR A 102 16.80 -4.04 5.45
C THR A 102 15.68 -3.85 4.42
N ILE A 103 14.83 -2.84 4.60
CA ILE A 103 13.76 -2.50 3.67
C ILE A 103 14.35 -1.97 2.37
N LYS A 104 15.30 -1.04 2.44
CA LYS A 104 16.02 -0.50 1.28
C LYS A 104 16.65 -1.61 0.44
N LYS A 105 17.32 -2.56 1.09
CA LYS A 105 17.88 -3.75 0.41
C LYS A 105 16.79 -4.60 -0.24
N PHE A 106 15.62 -4.75 0.42
CA PHE A 106 14.49 -5.48 -0.15
C PHE A 106 13.84 -4.75 -1.34
N LEU A 107 13.89 -3.42 -1.40
CA LEU A 107 13.37 -2.64 -2.52
C LEU A 107 14.31 -2.59 -3.73
N GLN A 108 15.57 -3.01 -3.59
CA GLN A 108 16.54 -3.04 -4.68
C GLN A 108 16.33 -4.24 -5.64
N PRO A 109 16.76 -4.13 -6.91
CA PRO A 109 16.76 -5.25 -7.85
C PRO A 109 17.50 -6.48 -7.31
N GLY A 110 17.02 -7.67 -7.64
CA GLY A 110 17.59 -8.94 -7.18
C GLY A 110 17.12 -9.39 -5.79
N SER A 111 16.25 -8.62 -5.12
CA SER A 111 15.57 -9.06 -3.92
C SER A 111 14.46 -10.09 -4.23
N GLN A 112 13.81 -10.60 -3.18
CA GLN A 112 12.66 -11.49 -3.32
C GLN A 112 11.33 -10.74 -3.58
N ARG A 113 11.33 -9.39 -3.62
CA ARG A 113 10.13 -8.60 -3.95
C ARG A 113 9.59 -9.03 -5.30
N LYS A 114 8.29 -9.31 -5.36
CA LYS A 114 7.63 -9.69 -6.61
C LYS A 114 7.15 -8.44 -7.36
N PRO A 115 7.23 -8.44 -8.70
CA PRO A 115 6.59 -7.40 -9.49
C PRO A 115 5.05 -7.55 -9.42
N PRO A 116 4.30 -6.52 -9.83
CA PRO A 116 2.88 -6.65 -10.12
C PRO A 116 2.60 -7.81 -11.08
N ILE A 117 1.45 -8.46 -10.93
CA ILE A 117 1.04 -9.52 -11.85
C ILE A 117 0.86 -8.97 -13.26
N ARG A 118 1.37 -9.69 -14.26
CA ARG A 118 1.17 -9.34 -15.67
C ARG A 118 -0.13 -9.95 -16.18
N GLU A 119 -0.79 -9.27 -17.12
CA GLU A 119 -2.10 -9.70 -17.64
C GLU A 119 -2.07 -11.14 -18.20
N GLU A 120 -0.97 -11.54 -18.84
CA GLU A 120 -0.79 -12.89 -19.37
C GLU A 120 -0.62 -14.00 -18.30
N GLU A 121 -0.33 -13.62 -17.06
CA GLU A 121 -0.17 -14.53 -15.93
C GLU A 121 -1.49 -14.77 -15.18
N VAL A 122 -2.44 -13.84 -15.29
CA VAL A 122 -3.76 -13.90 -14.62
C VAL A 122 -4.50 -15.22 -14.89
N PRO A 123 -4.64 -15.71 -16.15
CA PRO A 123 -5.36 -16.97 -16.39
C PRO A 123 -4.72 -18.19 -15.73
N LYS A 124 -3.38 -18.19 -15.60
CA LYS A 124 -2.65 -19.29 -14.95
C LYS A 124 -2.93 -19.32 -13.45
N VAL A 125 -2.97 -18.14 -12.83
CA VAL A 125 -3.29 -18.01 -11.40
C VAL A 125 -4.73 -18.41 -11.13
N ILE A 126 -5.69 -17.90 -11.93
CA ILE A 126 -7.11 -18.25 -11.78
C ILE A 126 -7.31 -19.77 -11.84
N LYS A 127 -6.70 -20.46 -12.81
CA LYS A 127 -6.80 -21.93 -12.97
C LYS A 127 -6.31 -22.74 -11.75
N ILE A 128 -5.46 -22.18 -10.91
CA ILE A 128 -4.94 -22.87 -9.71
C ILE A 128 -5.93 -22.76 -8.54
N PHE A 129 -6.60 -21.61 -8.41
CA PHE A 129 -7.41 -21.27 -7.24
C PHE A 129 -8.93 -21.39 -7.48
N TYR A 130 -9.36 -21.51 -8.74
CA TYR A 130 -10.74 -21.68 -9.17
C TYR A 130 -10.84 -22.81 -10.20
#